data_AF-A0A916HUR0-F1
#
_entry.id   AF-A0A916HUR0-F1
#
_cell.length_a   1.000
_cell.length_b   1.000
_cell.length_c   1.000
_cell.angle_alpha   90.00
_cell.angle_beta   90.00
_cell.angle_gamma   90.00
#
_symmetry.space_group_name_H-M   'P 1'
#
loop_
_entity.id
_entity.type
_entity.pdbx_description
1 polymer ?
#
loop_
_entity_poly.entity_id
_entity_poly.type
_entity_poly.pdbx_seq_one_letter_code
_entity_poly.pdbx_strand_id
1 'polypeptide(L)'
;MRSAIDKEYAHLGETYGSEDHDRDMIHELSRRLDSLWRCDQYIANAEGDGELQSFWRDVKKQEQTNIQRLKSIIRRHVEANCF
;
A
#
# COMPACT_ATOMS: atom_id res chain seq x y z
N MET A 1 -14.85 -38.54 -3.75
CA MET A 1 -14.09 -37.85 -2.70
C MET A 1 -12.95 -37.10 -3.40
N ARG A 2 -13.12 -35.81 -3.70
CA ARG A 2 -12.06 -34.99 -4.33
C ARG A 2 -11.00 -34.73 -3.27
N SER A 3 -9.74 -35.06 -3.56
CA SER A 3 -8.65 -34.96 -2.59
C SER A 3 -8.24 -33.50 -2.39
N ALA A 4 -7.60 -33.17 -1.27
CA ALA A 4 -7.14 -31.79 -0.98
C ALA A 4 -6.25 -31.20 -2.09
N ILE A 5 -5.59 -32.06 -2.86
CA ILE A 5 -4.76 -31.69 -4.02
C ILE A 5 -5.61 -31.04 -5.14
N ASP A 6 -6.87 -31.44 -5.32
CA ASP A 6 -7.75 -30.85 -6.35
C ASP A 6 -8.13 -29.39 -6.04
N LYS A 7 -8.01 -28.93 -4.78
CA LYS A 7 -8.31 -27.54 -4.41
C LYS A 7 -7.10 -26.63 -4.62
N GLU A 8 -5.91 -27.12 -4.27
CA GLU A 8 -4.66 -26.35 -4.32
C GLU A 8 -4.23 -26.04 -5.78
N TYR A 9 -4.61 -26.91 -6.72
CA TYR A 9 -4.32 -26.76 -8.15
C TYR A 9 -5.51 -26.24 -8.98
N ALA A 10 -6.64 -25.91 -8.34
CA ALA A 10 -7.87 -25.54 -9.05
C ALA A 10 -7.75 -24.26 -9.89
N HIS A 11 -6.81 -23.37 -9.55
CA HIS A 11 -6.66 -22.04 -10.14
C HIS A 11 -5.29 -21.82 -10.82
N LEU A 12 -4.57 -22.90 -11.11
CA LEU A 12 -3.29 -22.83 -11.81
C LEU A 12 -3.49 -22.33 -13.24
N GLY A 13 -3.11 -21.07 -13.50
CA GLY A 13 -3.26 -20.41 -14.80
C GLY A 13 -4.30 -19.28 -14.83
N GLU A 14 -4.99 -19.01 -13.73
CA GLU A 14 -5.92 -17.88 -13.59
C GLU A 14 -5.32 -16.79 -12.67
N THR A 15 -5.54 -15.51 -12.97
CA THR A 15 -5.30 -14.43 -11.99
C THR A 15 -6.35 -14.56 -10.88
N TYR A 16 -5.98 -15.26 -9.81
CA TYR A 16 -6.78 -15.42 -8.61
C TYR A 16 -6.44 -14.32 -7.59
N GLY A 17 -7.43 -13.81 -6.87
CA GLY A 17 -7.17 -12.87 -5.77
C GLY A 17 -6.31 -13.57 -4.72
N SER A 18 -5.19 -12.96 -4.34
CA SER A 18 -4.33 -13.51 -3.28
C SER A 18 -5.15 -13.65 -2.00
N GLU A 19 -5.15 -14.81 -1.36
CA GLU A 19 -5.64 -14.96 0.02
C GLU A 19 -4.81 -14.11 1.00
N ASP A 20 -3.61 -13.71 0.58
CA ASP A 20 -2.58 -13.01 1.35
C ASP A 20 -2.77 -11.48 1.30
N HIS A 21 -3.98 -11.02 1.61
CA HIS A 21 -4.34 -9.60 1.65
C HIS A 21 -3.47 -8.79 2.64
N ASP A 22 -2.92 -9.45 3.65
CA ASP A 22 -1.98 -8.87 4.62
C ASP A 22 -0.64 -8.52 3.97
N ARG A 23 -0.13 -9.41 3.12
CA ARG A 23 1.03 -9.15 2.28
C ARG A 23 0.78 -7.92 1.40
N ASP A 24 -0.38 -7.83 0.75
CA ASP A 24 -0.71 -6.67 -0.09
C ASP A 24 -0.74 -5.37 0.71
N MET A 25 -1.31 -5.38 1.92
CA MET A 25 -1.32 -4.23 2.81
C MET A 25 0.08 -3.79 3.24
N ILE A 26 1.00 -4.73 3.51
CA ILE A 26 2.38 -4.41 3.89
C ILE A 26 3.17 -3.87 2.69
N HIS A 27 3.05 -4.50 1.51
CA HIS A 27 3.69 -4.01 0.28
C HIS A 27 3.21 -2.61 -0.07
N GLU A 28 1.90 -2.36 0.02
CA GLU A 28 1.32 -1.05 -0.21
C GLU A 28 1.79 -0.02 0.82
N LEU A 29 1.88 -0.39 2.10
CA LEU A 29 2.40 0.50 3.14
C LEU A 29 3.86 0.88 2.86
N SER A 30 4.70 -0.08 2.47
CA SER A 30 6.09 0.18 2.09
C SER A 30 6.17 1.16 0.92
N ARG A 31 5.42 0.89 -0.15
CA ARG A 31 5.39 1.74 -1.35
C ARG A 31 4.98 3.18 -1.03
N ARG A 32 4.01 3.36 -0.14
CA ARG A 32 3.55 4.70 0.28
C ARG A 32 4.58 5.43 1.13
N LEU A 33 5.26 4.74 2.04
CA LEU A 33 6.35 5.33 2.82
C LEU A 33 7.49 5.82 1.92
N ASP A 34 7.84 5.04 0.89
CA ASP A 34 8.83 5.45 -0.12
C ASP A 34 8.37 6.68 -0.90
N SER A 35 7.09 6.69 -1.32
CA SER A 35 6.49 7.83 -2.02
C SER A 35 6.50 9.10 -1.17
N LEU A 36 6.20 8.98 0.12
CA LEU A 36 6.21 10.10 1.07
C LEU A 36 7.61 10.72 1.17
N TRP A 37 8.65 9.88 1.24
CA TRP A 37 10.03 10.33 1.27
C TRP A 37 10.45 11.03 -0.02
N ARG A 38 10.05 10.48 -1.20
CA ARG A 38 10.34 11.10 -2.49
C ARG A 38 9.68 12.47 -2.66
N CYS A 39 8.51 12.70 -2.06
CA CYS A 39 7.86 14.00 -2.11
C CYS A 39 8.76 15.12 -1.57
N ASP A 40 9.59 14.86 -0.55
CA ASP A 40 10.54 15.86 -0.06
C ASP A 40 11.58 16.25 -1.10
N GLN A 41 12.10 15.27 -1.85
CA GLN A 41 13.00 15.52 -2.96
C GLN A 41 12.30 16.26 -4.10
N TYR A 42 11.04 15.94 -4.40
CA TYR A 42 10.29 16.60 -5.47
C TYR A 42 9.96 18.07 -5.12
N ILE A 43 9.66 18.36 -3.86
CA ILE A 43 9.49 19.74 -3.38
C ILE A 43 10.80 20.52 -3.53
N ALA A 44 11.93 19.91 -3.15
CA ALA A 44 13.24 20.55 -3.30
C ALA A 44 13.60 20.78 -4.78
N ASN A 45 13.36 19.80 -5.65
CA ASN A 45 13.63 19.91 -7.08
C ASN A 45 12.74 20.93 -7.79
N ALA A 46 11.56 21.26 -7.23
CA ALA A 46 10.66 22.29 -7.73
C ALA A 46 11.04 23.70 -7.23
N GLU A 47 12.27 23.93 -6.77
CA GLU A 47 12.74 25.26 -6.39
C GLU A 47 12.55 26.29 -7.52
N GLY A 48 11.96 27.43 -7.17
CA GLY A 48 11.60 28.48 -8.14
C GLY A 48 10.23 28.32 -8.79
N ASP A 49 9.58 27.16 -8.66
CA ASP A 49 8.21 26.91 -9.13
C ASP A 49 7.25 26.72 -7.95
N GLY A 50 6.60 27.81 -7.54
CA GLY A 50 5.70 27.82 -6.38
C GLY A 50 4.46 26.94 -6.54
N GLU A 51 3.93 26.83 -7.76
CA GLU A 51 2.76 26.00 -8.06
C GLU A 51 3.12 24.52 -7.95
N LEU A 52 4.23 24.12 -8.57
CA LEU A 52 4.71 22.74 -8.52
C LEU A 52 5.10 22.32 -7.10
N GLN A 53 5.71 23.20 -6.31
CA GLN A 53 5.95 22.92 -4.89
C GLN A 53 4.65 22.74 -4.11
N SER A 54 3.64 23.57 -4.36
CA SER A 54 2.34 23.44 -3.69
C SER A 54 1.70 22.08 -4.02
N PHE A 55 1.72 21.69 -5.29
CA PHE A 55 1.25 20.39 -5.74
C PHE A 55 1.93 19.24 -4.97
N TRP A 56 3.27 19.23 -4.88
CA TRP A 56 3.97 18.17 -4.16
C TRP A 56 3.71 18.16 -2.65
N ARG A 57 3.49 19.33 -2.04
CA ARG A 57 3.05 19.41 -0.62
C ARG A 57 1.67 18.80 -0.43
N ASP A 58 0.75 19.02 -1.36
CA ASP A 58 -0.59 18.43 -1.30
C ASP A 58 -0.55 16.90 -1.47
N VAL A 59 0.23 16.40 -2.44
CA VAL A 59 0.48 14.96 -2.62
C VAL A 59 1.08 14.36 -1.34
N LYS A 60 2.08 15.03 -0.74
CA LYS A 60 2.70 14.59 0.51
C LYS A 60 1.68 14.45 1.64
N LYS A 61 0.79 15.45 1.80
CA LYS A 61 -0.27 15.45 2.81
C LYS A 61 -1.27 14.31 2.58
N GLN A 62 -1.59 14.03 1.32
CA GLN A 62 -2.45 12.90 0.96
C GLN A 62 -1.80 11.55 1.31
N GLU A 63 -0.51 11.38 1.01
CA GLU A 63 0.23 10.16 1.38
C GLU A 63 0.29 9.97 2.90
N GLN A 64 0.54 11.02 3.68
CA GLN A 64 0.47 10.93 5.14
C GLN A 64 -0.89 10.44 5.63
N THR A 65 -1.97 10.98 5.07
CA THR A 65 -3.34 10.58 5.41
C THR A 65 -3.60 9.11 5.07
N ASN A 66 -3.19 8.68 3.87
CA ASN A 66 -3.33 7.29 3.42
C ASN A 66 -2.51 6.32 4.27
N ILE A 67 -1.28 6.67 4.62
CA ILE A 67 -0.41 5.86 5.50
C ILE A 67 -1.05 5.68 6.87
N GLN A 68 -1.60 6.74 7.48
CA GLN A 68 -2.26 6.63 8.78
C GLN A 68 -3.50 5.75 8.72
N ARG A 69 -4.30 5.88 7.64
CA ARG A 69 -5.48 5.03 7.43
C ARG A 69 -5.08 3.56 7.25
N LEU A 70 -4.07 3.26 6.44
CA LEU A 70 -3.59 1.90 6.20
C LEU A 70 -3.01 1.26 7.47
N LYS A 71 -2.20 2.01 8.24
CA LYS A 71 -1.71 1.56 9.55
C LYS A 71 -2.85 1.22 10.51
N SER A 72 -3.93 2.00 10.49
CA SER A 72 -5.10 1.75 11.32
C SER A 72 -5.88 0.49 10.88
N ILE A 73 -5.92 0.21 9.58
CA ILE A 73 -6.50 -1.04 9.05
C ILE A 73 -5.66 -2.24 9.48
N ILE A 74 -4.35 -2.19 9.22
CA ILE A 74 -3.40 -3.26 9.61
C ILE A 74 -3.50 -3.54 11.11
N ARG A 75 -3.52 -2.50 11.95
CA ARG A 75 -3.68 -2.65 13.40
C ARG A 75 -4.94 -3.47 13.75
N ARG A 76 -6.09 -3.14 13.14
CA ARG A 76 -7.34 -3.85 13.41
C ARG A 76 -7.27 -5.33 13.00
N HIS A 77 -6.61 -5.65 11.89
CA HIS A 77 -6.43 -7.04 11.46
C HIS A 77 -5.54 -7.83 12.43
N VAL A 78 -4.45 -7.21 12.90
CA VAL A 78 -3.57 -7.80 13.92
C VAL A 78 -4.31 -8.02 15.24
N GLU A 79 -5.08 -7.02 15.71
CA GLU A 79 -5.88 -7.12 16.94
C GLU A 79 -6.99 -8.18 16.86
N ALA A 80 -7.57 -8.38 15.66
CA ALA A 80 -8.57 -9.40 15.40
C ALA A 80 -7.98 -10.80 15.13
N ASN A 81 -6.65 -10.93 15.15
CA ASN A 81 -5.91 -12.16 14.83
C ASN A 81 -6.30 -12.75 13.46
N CYS A 82 -6.52 -11.87 12.48
CA CYS A 82 -6.86 -12.18 11.09
C CYS A 82 -5.86 -11.54 10.13
N PHE A 83 -4.57 -11.62 10.50
CA PHE A 83 -3.40 -11.11 9.78
C PHE A 83 -2.40 -12.25 9.54
#